data_AF-A0A833YKK1-F1
#
_entry.id   AF-A0A833YKK1-F1
#
_cell.length_a   1.000
_cell.length_b   1.000
_cell.length_c   1.000
_cell.angle_alpha   90.00
_cell.angle_beta   90.00
_cell.angle_gamma   90.00
#
_symmetry.space_group_name_H-M   'P 1'
#
loop_
_entity.id
_entity.type
_entity.pdbx_description
1 polymer ?
#
loop_
_entity_poly.entity_id
_entity_poly.type
_entity_poly.pdbx_seq_one_letter_code
_entity_poly.pdbx_strand_id
1 'polypeptide(L)'
;MPQLVRGMKLLNQADPCVQVLIQETGEHVLVTAGEVHLQRCLDDLTERFAKIQISVSEPIIPFRETITKPPKVDMVNEEIGRQQKVAVIHQTKEDQSKIPEGIQVDSDGLITMTTPNKLATLSVRALPLPEEVTRVLEENSDLIRSMEQLASSSNEGESAQVMHQKTREKIGEFKGKLEQHLTGRKWRNTVDQIWSFGPRKCGPNILVNRSEDFQSSVWTGPAGKAAGEASRYRDVANSIVSGFQLATLSGPMCEEPLMGVCFILEKWDLSKLEEQGASDKQGQGLEEEGQEEGAARSGGEESLALRDGPSGPGEKRTPQKAESSLPDCYGPLSGQLIATMKEACRYALQVKPQRLVAAMYTCDIMATSDVLGRVYAVLSKREGRVLQEEMKEGTDMFIIKAVLPVAESFGFADEIRKRTSGLASPQLVFSHWEVIPSDPFWVPTTEEEYLHFGEKADSENQARKYMNAVRKRKGLCVEEKIVEHAEKQRTLSKNK
;
A
#
# COMPACT_ATOMS: atom_id res chain seq x y z
N MET A 1 7.82 -23.87 -21.48
CA MET A 1 7.66 -22.42 -21.23
C MET A 1 7.12 -21.62 -22.44
N PRO A 2 7.73 -21.63 -23.65
CA PRO A 2 7.23 -20.78 -24.76
C PRO A 2 5.80 -21.12 -25.21
N GLN A 3 5.42 -22.40 -25.15
CA GLN A 3 4.08 -22.88 -25.47
C GLN A 3 3.02 -22.33 -24.49
N LEU A 4 3.34 -22.26 -23.20
CA LEU A 4 2.46 -21.70 -22.17
C LEU A 4 2.21 -20.21 -22.44
N VAL A 5 3.27 -19.44 -22.71
CA VAL A 5 3.16 -18.00 -23.02
C VAL A 5 2.32 -17.76 -24.29
N ARG A 6 2.50 -18.58 -25.32
CA ARG A 6 1.68 -18.53 -26.53
C ARG A 6 0.22 -18.86 -26.22
N GLY A 7 -0.04 -19.91 -25.46
CA GLY A 7 -1.38 -20.32 -25.04
C GLY A 7 -2.09 -19.23 -24.24
N MET A 8 -1.39 -18.58 -23.30
CA MET A 8 -1.92 -17.48 -22.52
C MET A 8 -2.26 -16.24 -23.37
N LYS A 9 -1.48 -15.95 -24.42
CA LYS A 9 -1.81 -14.88 -25.38
C LYS A 9 -3.08 -15.21 -26.16
N LEU A 10 -3.26 -16.46 -26.57
CA LEU A 10 -4.49 -16.90 -27.25
C LEU A 10 -5.70 -16.86 -26.32
N LEU A 11 -5.51 -17.24 -25.04
CA LEU A 11 -6.55 -17.17 -24.02
C LEU A 11 -7.02 -15.71 -23.79
N ASN A 12 -6.09 -14.76 -23.67
CA ASN A 12 -6.39 -13.33 -23.56
C ASN A 12 -7.10 -12.76 -24.81
N GLN A 13 -6.90 -13.36 -25.98
CA GLN A 13 -7.67 -13.00 -27.19
C GLN A 13 -9.07 -13.61 -27.21
N ALA A 14 -9.24 -14.79 -26.61
CA ALA A 14 -10.51 -15.50 -26.56
C ALA A 14 -11.45 -14.97 -25.48
N ASP A 15 -10.89 -14.56 -24.32
CA ASP A 15 -11.66 -14.05 -23.18
C ASP A 15 -11.19 -12.63 -22.79
N PRO A 16 -12.06 -11.61 -22.89
CA PRO A 16 -11.69 -10.22 -22.59
C PRO A 16 -11.48 -9.95 -21.09
N CYS A 17 -11.99 -10.82 -20.22
CA CYS A 17 -11.90 -10.66 -18.77
C CYS A 17 -10.62 -11.28 -18.19
N VAL A 18 -9.87 -12.03 -19.00
CA VAL A 18 -8.62 -12.64 -18.59
C VAL A 18 -7.47 -11.65 -18.75
N GLN A 19 -6.68 -11.45 -17.69
CA GLN A 19 -5.42 -10.71 -17.79
C GLN A 19 -4.26 -11.59 -17.35
N VAL A 20 -3.13 -11.44 -18.05
CA VAL A 20 -1.92 -12.20 -17.77
C VAL A 20 -0.86 -11.23 -17.25
N LEU A 21 -0.43 -11.45 -16.02
CA LEU A 21 0.60 -10.65 -15.35
C LEU A 21 1.84 -11.52 -15.12
N ILE A 22 3.02 -10.91 -15.10
CA ILE A 22 4.27 -11.58 -14.75
C ILE A 22 4.72 -10.98 -13.42
N GLN A 23 4.87 -11.82 -12.40
CA GLN A 23 5.42 -11.39 -11.11
C GLN A 23 6.95 -11.30 -11.18
N GLU A 24 7.54 -10.56 -10.25
CA GLU A 24 9.00 -10.45 -10.08
C GLU A 24 9.66 -11.80 -9.79
N THR A 25 8.92 -12.74 -9.18
CA THR A 25 9.30 -14.15 -8.98
C THR A 25 9.44 -14.94 -10.28
N GLY A 26 8.99 -14.39 -11.41
CA GLY A 26 8.94 -15.07 -12.71
C GLY A 26 7.68 -15.93 -12.90
N GLU A 27 6.76 -15.95 -11.94
CA GLU A 27 5.48 -16.65 -12.08
C GLU A 27 4.52 -15.90 -13.02
N HIS A 28 3.79 -16.68 -13.84
CA HIS A 28 2.71 -16.16 -14.67
C HIS A 28 1.39 -16.22 -13.89
N VAL A 29 0.77 -15.07 -13.66
CA VAL A 29 -0.49 -14.93 -12.92
C VAL A 29 -1.63 -14.70 -13.88
N LEU A 30 -2.69 -15.48 -13.72
CA LEU A 30 -3.96 -15.30 -14.42
C LEU A 30 -4.93 -14.53 -13.52
N VAL A 31 -5.43 -13.40 -14.00
CA VAL A 31 -6.52 -12.66 -13.37
C VAL A 31 -7.81 -13.06 -14.07
N THR A 32 -8.80 -13.48 -13.30
CA THR A 32 -10.10 -13.93 -13.80
C THR A 32 -11.22 -13.33 -12.96
N ALA A 33 -12.44 -13.35 -13.49
CA ALA A 33 -13.61 -12.74 -12.84
C ALA A 33 -14.16 -13.54 -11.63
N GLY A 34 -13.75 -14.80 -11.45
CA GLY A 34 -14.22 -15.65 -10.37
C GLY A 34 -13.73 -17.09 -10.50
N GLU A 35 -14.03 -17.93 -9.51
CA GLU A 35 -13.50 -19.29 -9.42
C GLU A 35 -13.90 -20.18 -10.61
N VAL A 36 -15.21 -20.21 -10.96
CA VAL A 36 -15.69 -21.06 -12.06
C VAL A 36 -15.06 -20.63 -13.39
N HIS A 37 -14.84 -19.33 -13.54
CA HIS A 37 -14.12 -18.80 -14.69
C HIS A 37 -12.65 -19.24 -14.67
N LEU A 38 -11.97 -19.17 -13.52
CA LEU A 38 -10.60 -19.65 -13.36
C LEU A 38 -10.45 -21.12 -13.76
N GLN A 39 -11.32 -22.00 -13.28
CA GLN A 39 -11.28 -23.43 -13.63
C GLN A 39 -11.42 -23.64 -15.14
N ARG A 40 -12.41 -22.99 -15.75
CA ARG A 40 -12.60 -23.06 -17.21
C ARG A 40 -11.39 -22.55 -17.99
N CYS A 41 -10.76 -21.46 -17.55
CA CYS A 41 -9.55 -20.94 -18.19
C CYS A 41 -8.39 -21.94 -18.12
N LEU A 42 -8.24 -22.65 -17.00
CA LEU A 42 -7.21 -23.68 -16.83
C LEU A 42 -7.44 -24.88 -17.75
N ASP A 43 -8.70 -25.31 -17.87
CA ASP A 43 -9.09 -26.38 -18.80
C ASP A 43 -8.85 -25.98 -20.25
N ASP A 44 -9.30 -24.78 -20.65
CA ASP A 44 -9.11 -24.26 -22.00
C ASP A 44 -7.60 -24.12 -22.34
N LEU A 45 -6.76 -23.73 -21.37
CA LEU A 45 -5.31 -23.64 -21.55
C LEU A 45 -4.68 -25.04 -21.74
N THR A 46 -5.14 -26.02 -20.97
CA THR A 46 -4.63 -27.41 -20.99
C THR A 46 -5.09 -28.18 -22.22
N GLU A 47 -6.35 -28.03 -22.65
CA GLU A 47 -6.96 -28.84 -23.71
C GLU A 47 -6.86 -28.19 -25.10
N ARG A 48 -7.12 -26.88 -25.19
CA ARG A 48 -7.36 -26.21 -26.48
C ARG A 48 -6.17 -25.38 -26.95
N PHE A 49 -5.64 -24.52 -26.08
CA PHE A 49 -4.66 -23.52 -26.48
C PHE A 49 -3.22 -24.01 -26.36
N ALA A 50 -2.74 -24.26 -25.14
CA ALA A 50 -1.33 -24.60 -24.91
C ALA A 50 -1.06 -26.10 -25.10
N LYS A 51 -2.06 -26.96 -24.84
CA LYS A 51 -1.95 -28.44 -24.98
C LYS A 51 -0.80 -29.04 -24.18
N ILE A 52 -0.59 -28.50 -22.97
CA ILE A 52 0.45 -28.93 -22.03
C ILE A 52 -0.18 -29.18 -20.67
N GLN A 53 0.43 -30.09 -19.90
CA GLN A 53 0.10 -30.22 -18.49
C GLN A 53 0.67 -29.01 -17.74
N ILE A 54 -0.21 -28.30 -17.03
CA ILE A 54 0.14 -27.14 -16.21
C ILE A 54 0.05 -27.53 -14.73
N SER A 55 1.05 -27.08 -13.94
CA SER A 55 0.99 -27.15 -12.49
C SER A 55 0.45 -25.82 -11.98
N VAL A 56 -0.71 -25.87 -11.32
CA VAL A 56 -1.41 -24.68 -10.84
C VAL A 56 -1.25 -24.62 -9.33
N SER A 57 -0.86 -23.45 -8.83
CA SER A 57 -0.83 -23.19 -7.40
C SER A 57 -2.20 -22.78 -6.87
N GLU A 58 -2.35 -22.75 -5.55
CA GLU A 58 -3.57 -22.23 -4.93
C GLU A 58 -3.86 -20.78 -5.38
N PRO A 59 -5.15 -20.41 -5.59
CA PRO A 59 -5.54 -19.08 -6.03
C PRO A 59 -5.02 -17.99 -5.08
N ILE A 60 -4.51 -16.91 -5.67
CA ILE A 60 -4.06 -15.73 -4.91
C ILE A 60 -5.22 -14.79 -4.75
N ILE A 61 -5.40 -14.31 -3.52
CA ILE A 61 -6.49 -13.41 -3.16
C ILE A 61 -5.87 -12.10 -2.72
N PRO A 62 -6.19 -10.98 -3.39
CA PRO A 62 -5.69 -9.69 -2.98
C PRO A 62 -6.36 -9.31 -1.66
N PHE A 63 -5.56 -9.15 -0.62
CA PHE A 63 -5.99 -8.50 0.62
C PHE A 63 -5.64 -7.01 0.55
N ARG A 64 -6.25 -6.21 1.43
CA ARG A 64 -5.76 -4.85 1.72
C ARG A 64 -5.33 -4.77 3.18
N GLU A 65 -4.59 -3.73 3.49
CA GLU A 65 -4.14 -3.47 4.86
C GLU A 65 -4.74 -2.16 5.35
N THR A 66 -5.19 -2.14 6.61
CA THR A 66 -5.71 -0.94 7.24
C THR A 66 -5.17 -0.81 8.66
N ILE A 67 -5.36 0.37 9.25
CA ILE A 67 -5.15 0.57 10.68
C ILE A 67 -6.48 0.74 11.36
N THR A 68 -6.60 0.23 12.57
CA THR A 68 -7.77 0.44 13.40
C THR A 68 -7.39 1.24 14.64
N LYS A 69 -8.40 1.68 15.40
CA LYS A 69 -8.14 2.21 16.74
C LYS A 69 -7.85 1.01 17.65
N PRO A 70 -6.93 1.15 18.62
CA PRO A 70 -6.74 0.09 19.61
C PRO A 70 -8.08 -0.23 20.29
N PRO A 71 -8.37 -1.53 20.52
CA PRO A 71 -9.59 -1.94 21.20
C PRO A 71 -9.63 -1.31 22.61
N LYS A 72 -10.83 -0.97 23.06
CA LYS A 72 -11.08 -0.42 24.41
C LYS A 72 -11.43 -1.50 25.44
N VAL A 73 -11.61 -2.73 24.98
CA VAL A 73 -12.18 -3.89 25.67
C VAL A 73 -11.32 -5.10 25.27
N ASP A 74 -10.89 -5.91 26.24
CA ASP A 74 -10.13 -7.14 25.99
C ASP A 74 -11.10 -8.32 25.76
N MET A 75 -10.62 -9.47 25.24
CA MET A 75 -11.51 -10.59 24.89
C MET A 75 -12.23 -11.20 26.11
N VAL A 76 -11.70 -11.00 27.31
CA VAL A 76 -12.22 -11.56 28.57
C VAL A 76 -12.87 -10.49 29.46
N ASN A 77 -12.52 -9.21 29.28
CA ASN A 77 -12.90 -8.13 30.20
C ASN A 77 -13.67 -7.00 29.52
N GLU A 78 -14.77 -6.56 30.13
CA GLU A 78 -15.70 -5.53 29.61
C GLU A 78 -15.10 -4.11 29.53
N GLU A 79 -14.04 -3.81 30.28
CA GLU A 79 -13.30 -2.54 30.21
C GLU A 79 -11.79 -2.74 30.48
N ILE A 80 -10.93 -2.08 29.68
CA ILE A 80 -9.47 -2.05 29.92
C ILE A 80 -9.15 -1.04 31.03
N GLY A 81 -9.30 -1.44 32.29
CA GLY A 81 -8.88 -0.67 33.46
C GLY A 81 -7.46 -1.04 33.92
N ARG A 82 -6.55 -0.05 34.07
CA ARG A 82 -5.19 -0.06 34.71
C ARG A 82 -4.16 -1.15 34.34
N GLN A 83 -4.57 -2.35 33.94
CA GLN A 83 -3.74 -3.49 33.52
C GLN A 83 -2.98 -3.21 32.22
N GLN A 84 -3.46 -2.22 31.44
CA GLN A 84 -2.76 -1.66 30.29
C GLN A 84 -1.33 -1.24 30.65
N LYS A 85 -1.03 -0.79 31.88
CA LYS A 85 0.35 -0.43 32.23
C LYS A 85 1.29 -1.63 32.18
N VAL A 86 0.91 -2.85 32.56
CA VAL A 86 1.88 -3.97 32.67
C VAL A 86 2.00 -4.75 31.35
N ALA A 87 0.88 -4.96 30.65
CA ALA A 87 0.84 -5.63 29.34
C ALA A 87 1.45 -4.76 28.23
N VAL A 88 1.16 -3.44 28.23
CA VAL A 88 1.80 -2.49 27.30
C VAL A 88 3.29 -2.39 27.58
N ILE A 89 3.77 -2.41 28.83
CA ILE A 89 5.23 -2.33 29.09
C ILE A 89 6.01 -3.52 28.47
N HIS A 90 5.44 -4.73 28.40
CA HIS A 90 6.10 -5.88 27.76
C HIS A 90 6.02 -5.81 26.23
N GLN A 91 4.84 -5.53 25.65
CA GLN A 91 4.68 -5.38 24.20
C GLN A 91 5.46 -4.18 23.64
N THR A 92 5.42 -3.02 24.31
CA THR A 92 6.15 -1.84 23.83
C THR A 92 7.65 -2.06 23.90
N LYS A 93 8.18 -2.88 24.83
CA LYS A 93 9.61 -3.21 24.86
C LYS A 93 10.03 -4.11 23.70
N GLU A 94 9.23 -5.12 23.35
CA GLU A 94 9.52 -6.04 22.23
C GLU A 94 9.24 -5.39 20.85
N ASP A 95 8.24 -4.52 20.74
CA ASP A 95 7.96 -3.78 19.51
C ASP A 95 8.87 -2.56 19.34
N GLN A 96 9.35 -1.90 20.41
CA GLN A 96 10.41 -0.88 20.31
C GLN A 96 11.72 -1.48 19.81
N SER A 97 12.03 -2.74 20.11
CA SER A 97 13.22 -3.42 19.56
C SER A 97 13.18 -3.67 18.04
N LYS A 98 12.04 -3.43 17.37
CA LYS A 98 11.92 -3.52 15.90
C LYS A 98 12.13 -2.18 15.20
N ILE A 99 12.28 -1.08 15.94
CA ILE A 99 12.45 0.27 15.39
C ILE A 99 13.96 0.57 15.30
N PRO A 100 14.52 0.80 14.11
CA PRO A 100 15.95 1.07 13.97
C PRO A 100 16.40 2.39 14.61
N GLU A 101 17.67 2.45 14.99
CA GLU A 101 18.31 3.61 15.59
C GLU A 101 18.19 4.85 14.66
N GLY A 102 17.54 5.92 15.14
CA GLY A 102 17.34 7.18 14.41
C GLY A 102 15.89 7.64 14.24
N ILE A 103 14.93 6.83 14.67
CA ILE A 103 13.49 7.15 14.61
C ILE A 103 13.00 7.57 16.00
N GLN A 104 12.40 8.75 16.09
CA GLN A 104 11.73 9.21 17.31
C GLN A 104 10.23 8.91 17.19
N VAL A 105 9.68 8.18 18.16
CA VAL A 105 8.26 7.85 18.23
C VAL A 105 7.67 8.47 19.49
N ASP A 106 6.76 9.43 19.30
CA ASP A 106 6.03 10.04 20.41
C ASP A 106 4.95 9.09 20.95
N SER A 107 4.53 9.31 22.20
CA SER A 107 3.45 8.54 22.84
C SER A 107 2.11 8.59 22.09
N ASP A 108 1.89 9.61 21.25
CA ASP A 108 0.70 9.77 20.40
C ASP A 108 0.81 9.05 19.04
N GLY A 109 1.93 8.35 18.80
CA GLY A 109 2.22 7.69 17.52
C GLY A 109 2.56 8.67 16.39
N LEU A 110 3.13 9.83 16.73
CA LEU A 110 3.81 10.69 15.75
C LEU A 110 5.23 10.16 15.56
N ILE A 111 5.64 10.01 14.30
CA ILE A 111 6.95 9.49 13.97
C ILE A 111 7.75 10.58 13.30
N THR A 112 8.89 10.91 13.89
CA THR A 112 9.85 11.84 13.31
C THR A 112 11.05 11.06 12.80
N MET A 113 11.31 11.20 11.51
CA MET A 113 12.46 10.62 10.82
C MET A 113 13.29 11.69 10.16
N THR A 114 14.60 11.52 10.25
CA THR A 114 15.58 12.38 9.58
C THR A 114 16.24 11.59 8.46
N THR A 115 16.40 12.22 7.30
CA THR A 115 17.09 11.62 6.17
C THR A 115 18.54 11.25 6.56
N PRO A 116 19.16 10.26 5.89
CA PRO A 116 20.54 9.83 6.23
C PRO A 116 21.56 10.96 6.18
N ASN A 117 21.34 11.95 5.29
CA ASN A 117 22.19 13.13 5.16
C ASN A 117 21.87 14.26 6.17
N LYS A 118 20.88 14.08 7.06
CA LYS A 118 20.40 15.07 8.05
C LYS A 118 19.91 16.40 7.47
N LEU A 119 19.63 16.44 6.16
CA LEU A 119 19.15 17.64 5.46
C LEU A 119 17.63 17.81 5.52
N ALA A 120 16.88 16.74 5.77
CA ALA A 120 15.43 16.82 5.90
C ALA A 120 14.94 16.00 7.09
N THR A 121 14.05 16.59 7.88
CA THR A 121 13.35 15.91 8.97
C THR A 121 11.87 15.97 8.69
N LEU A 122 11.16 14.85 8.76
CA LEU A 122 9.73 14.75 8.51
C LEU A 122 9.02 14.04 9.65
N SER A 123 7.84 14.56 10.00
CA SER A 123 6.99 14.05 11.08
C SER A 123 5.63 13.61 10.54
N VAL A 124 5.37 12.30 10.54
CA VAL A 124 4.20 11.69 9.92
C VAL A 124 3.35 10.97 10.96
N ARG A 125 2.03 11.10 10.80
CA ARG A 125 1.01 10.43 11.63
C ARG A 125 -0.01 9.72 10.74
N ALA A 126 -0.27 8.45 11.01
CA ALA A 126 -1.34 7.70 10.32
C ALA A 126 -2.64 7.73 11.14
N LEU A 127 -3.81 7.90 10.52
CA LEU A 127 -5.13 7.83 11.15
C LEU A 127 -6.08 6.95 10.33
N PRO A 128 -6.96 6.16 10.97
CA PRO A 128 -7.99 5.43 10.25
C PRO A 128 -9.02 6.40 9.67
N LEU A 129 -9.39 6.21 8.40
CA LEU A 129 -10.49 6.90 7.75
C LEU A 129 -11.82 6.22 8.10
N PRO A 130 -12.93 6.97 8.17
CA PRO A 130 -14.26 6.39 8.21
C PRO A 130 -14.54 5.53 6.96
N GLU A 131 -15.34 4.48 7.12
CA GLU A 131 -15.67 3.55 6.04
C GLU A 131 -16.46 4.25 4.93
N GLU A 132 -17.36 5.16 5.28
CA GLU A 132 -18.14 5.94 4.32
C GLU A 132 -17.25 6.81 3.42
N VAL A 133 -16.20 7.40 3.99
CA VAL A 133 -15.22 8.19 3.22
C VAL A 133 -14.47 7.27 2.26
N THR A 134 -14.04 6.12 2.76
CA THR A 134 -13.29 5.13 1.98
C THR A 134 -14.11 4.64 0.78
N ARG A 135 -15.41 4.37 0.97
CA ARG A 135 -16.35 4.00 -0.09
C ARG A 135 -16.52 5.12 -1.11
N VAL A 136 -16.70 6.36 -0.66
CA VAL A 136 -16.81 7.53 -1.56
C VAL A 136 -15.53 7.73 -2.38
N LEU A 137 -14.35 7.48 -1.83
CA LEU A 137 -13.09 7.54 -2.59
C LEU A 137 -13.00 6.44 -3.66
N GLU A 138 -13.44 5.22 -3.36
CA GLU A 138 -13.41 4.09 -4.30
C GLU A 138 -14.39 4.29 -5.47
N GLU A 139 -15.63 4.69 -5.18
CA GLU A 139 -16.66 4.98 -6.18
C GLU A 139 -16.25 6.10 -7.16
N ASN A 140 -15.47 7.07 -6.68
CA ASN A 140 -15.05 8.24 -7.47
C ASN A 140 -13.59 8.13 -7.97
N SER A 141 -12.99 6.94 -7.94
CA SER A 141 -11.58 6.73 -8.34
C SER A 141 -11.28 7.20 -9.78
N ASP A 142 -12.21 7.01 -10.72
CA ASP A 142 -12.08 7.48 -12.11
C ASP A 142 -12.12 9.01 -12.23
N LEU A 143 -12.95 9.67 -11.41
CA LEU A 143 -13.02 11.13 -11.34
C LEU A 143 -11.72 11.71 -10.78
N ILE A 144 -11.17 11.10 -9.72
CA ILE A 144 -9.90 11.52 -9.13
C ILE A 144 -8.76 11.37 -10.14
N ARG A 145 -8.74 10.27 -10.91
CA ARG A 145 -7.76 10.07 -11.99
C ARG A 145 -7.86 11.15 -13.06
N SER A 146 -9.08 11.48 -13.48
CA SER A 146 -9.33 12.54 -14.46
C SER A 146 -8.91 13.91 -13.92
N MET A 147 -9.17 14.19 -12.65
CA MET A 147 -8.75 15.43 -11.98
C MET A 147 -7.23 15.59 -12.00
N GLU A 148 -6.48 14.53 -11.68
CA GLU A 148 -5.00 14.56 -11.68
C GLU A 148 -4.42 14.71 -13.10
N GLN A 149 -5.02 14.05 -14.10
CA GLN A 149 -4.63 14.21 -15.50
C GLN A 149 -4.84 15.64 -15.97
N LEU A 150 -5.96 16.27 -15.60
CA LEU A 150 -6.26 17.67 -15.92
C LEU A 150 -5.31 18.65 -15.23
N ALA A 151 -4.93 18.39 -13.98
CA ALA A 151 -3.94 19.19 -13.28
C ALA A 151 -2.58 19.16 -14.01
N SER A 152 -2.23 18.00 -14.58
CA SER A 152 -0.99 17.81 -15.34
C SER A 152 -1.05 18.39 -16.76
N SER A 153 -2.23 18.45 -17.37
CA SER A 153 -2.43 18.81 -18.79
C SER A 153 -2.87 20.26 -19.04
N SER A 154 -2.56 21.19 -18.14
CA SER A 154 -3.00 22.60 -18.17
C SER A 154 -2.49 23.44 -19.37
N ASN A 155 -2.11 22.82 -20.49
CA ASN A 155 -1.52 23.48 -21.66
C ASN A 155 -2.21 23.26 -23.02
N GLU A 156 -3.36 22.59 -23.16
CA GLU A 156 -3.99 22.44 -24.48
C GLU A 156 -5.53 22.63 -24.52
N GLY A 157 -5.97 23.68 -25.23
CA GLY A 157 -7.14 23.67 -26.13
C GLY A 157 -8.56 24.02 -25.59
N GLU A 158 -9.29 24.82 -26.36
CA GLU A 158 -10.67 25.30 -26.10
C GLU A 158 -11.74 24.17 -26.01
N SER A 159 -11.51 23.00 -26.61
CA SER A 159 -12.42 21.85 -26.54
C SER A 159 -12.42 21.17 -25.15
N ALA A 160 -11.36 21.38 -24.35
CA ALA A 160 -11.28 20.89 -22.97
C ALA A 160 -12.18 21.68 -22.00
N GLN A 161 -12.51 22.95 -22.30
CA GLN A 161 -13.25 23.83 -21.38
C GLN A 161 -14.70 23.37 -21.09
N VAL A 162 -15.41 22.83 -22.08
CA VAL A 162 -16.82 22.40 -21.90
C VAL A 162 -16.91 21.10 -21.10
N MET A 163 -15.96 20.18 -21.30
CA MET A 163 -15.80 19.00 -20.45
C MET A 163 -15.40 19.39 -19.01
N HIS A 164 -14.56 20.42 -18.89
CA HIS A 164 -14.04 20.91 -17.62
C HIS A 164 -15.15 21.44 -16.69
N GLN A 165 -16.24 22.01 -17.21
CA GLN A 165 -17.33 22.52 -16.38
C GLN A 165 -18.11 21.39 -15.68
N LYS A 166 -18.54 20.36 -16.42
CA LYS A 166 -19.26 19.21 -15.83
C LYS A 166 -18.38 18.43 -14.85
N THR A 167 -17.10 18.28 -15.16
CA THR A 167 -16.14 17.62 -14.26
C THR A 167 -15.89 18.47 -13.01
N ARG A 168 -15.82 19.81 -13.13
CA ARG A 168 -15.71 20.72 -11.98
C ARG A 168 -16.92 20.68 -11.06
N GLU A 169 -18.13 20.61 -11.60
CA GLU A 169 -19.35 20.46 -10.80
C GLU A 169 -19.33 19.14 -10.01
N LYS A 170 -18.97 18.03 -10.67
CA LYS A 170 -18.79 16.72 -10.00
C LYS A 170 -17.69 16.75 -8.94
N ILE A 171 -16.59 17.47 -9.19
CA ILE A 171 -15.53 17.69 -8.21
C ILE A 171 -16.05 18.48 -6.99
N GLY A 172 -16.86 19.52 -7.22
CA GLY A 172 -17.51 20.28 -6.15
C GLY A 172 -18.47 19.43 -5.32
N GLU A 173 -19.28 18.58 -5.97
CA GLU A 173 -20.16 17.63 -5.30
C GLU A 173 -19.37 16.60 -4.48
N PHE A 174 -18.30 16.05 -5.06
CA PHE A 174 -17.40 15.12 -4.37
C PHE A 174 -16.73 15.77 -3.16
N LYS A 175 -16.25 17.01 -3.29
CA LYS A 175 -15.69 17.79 -2.17
C LYS A 175 -16.73 17.97 -1.06
N GLY A 176 -17.97 18.32 -1.42
CA GLY A 176 -19.08 18.44 -0.46
C GLY A 176 -19.39 17.14 0.28
N LYS A 177 -19.43 16.00 -0.42
CA LYS A 177 -19.59 14.67 0.20
C LYS A 177 -18.45 14.37 1.17
N LEU A 178 -17.22 14.70 0.79
CA LEU A 178 -16.04 14.47 1.63
C LEU A 178 -16.08 15.32 2.91
N GLU A 179 -16.46 16.58 2.82
CA GLU A 179 -16.65 17.47 3.98
C GLU A 179 -17.77 17.00 4.90
N GLN A 180 -18.88 16.49 4.34
CA GLN A 180 -20.00 15.96 5.10
C GLN A 180 -19.62 14.71 5.92
N HIS A 181 -18.81 13.82 5.34
CA HIS A 181 -18.40 12.57 6.00
C HIS A 181 -17.18 12.76 6.92
N LEU A 182 -16.27 13.69 6.63
CA LEU A 182 -15.13 14.03 7.49
C LEU A 182 -15.51 15.02 8.61
N THR A 183 -16.47 14.62 9.44
CA THR A 183 -16.90 15.43 10.59
C THR A 183 -16.12 15.07 11.85
N GLY A 184 -15.66 16.09 12.59
CA GLY A 184 -15.04 15.92 13.91
C GLY A 184 -13.88 16.87 14.17
N ARG A 185 -13.49 16.99 15.46
CA ARG A 185 -12.41 17.89 15.90
C ARG A 185 -11.08 17.60 15.21
N LYS A 186 -10.84 16.34 14.82
CA LYS A 186 -9.62 15.88 14.15
C LYS A 186 -9.58 16.18 12.66
N TRP A 187 -10.71 16.52 12.02
CA TRP A 187 -10.84 16.62 10.55
C TRP A 187 -11.19 18.03 10.06
N ARG A 188 -11.21 19.03 10.96
CA ARG A 188 -11.48 20.41 10.60
C ARG A 188 -10.51 20.90 9.53
N ASN A 189 -11.06 21.53 8.49
CA ASN A 189 -10.32 22.07 7.33
C ASN A 189 -9.39 21.07 6.63
N THR A 190 -9.57 19.78 6.86
CA THR A 190 -8.67 18.74 6.33
C THR A 190 -8.87 18.56 4.82
N VAL A 191 -10.09 18.72 4.33
CA VAL A 191 -10.40 18.60 2.90
C VAL A 191 -9.61 19.60 2.07
N ASP A 192 -9.53 20.85 2.51
CA ASP A 192 -8.76 21.88 1.82
C ASP A 192 -7.25 21.63 1.87
N GLN A 193 -6.75 20.77 2.75
CA GLN A 193 -5.32 20.50 2.97
C GLN A 193 -4.84 19.17 2.35
N ILE A 194 -5.69 18.52 1.55
CA ILE A 194 -5.33 17.26 0.89
C ILE A 194 -4.25 17.52 -0.17
N TRP A 195 -3.17 16.73 -0.12
CA TRP A 195 -2.03 16.77 -1.04
C TRP A 195 -2.07 15.69 -2.12
N SER A 196 -2.58 14.51 -1.80
CA SER A 196 -2.68 13.42 -2.77
C SER A 196 -3.63 12.32 -2.28
N PHE A 197 -4.21 11.58 -3.23
CA PHE A 197 -4.96 10.36 -2.98
C PHE A 197 -4.10 9.16 -3.33
N GLY A 198 -4.01 8.13 -2.49
CA GLY A 198 -3.11 6.99 -2.69
C GLY A 198 -3.82 5.64 -2.61
N PRO A 199 -3.32 4.57 -3.25
CA PRO A 199 -2.17 4.51 -4.16
C PRO A 199 -2.49 5.03 -5.58
N ARG A 200 -1.45 5.21 -6.42
CA ARG A 200 -1.54 5.61 -7.85
C ARG A 200 -2.32 6.90 -8.14
N LYS A 201 -2.32 7.85 -7.19
CA LYS A 201 -3.05 9.13 -7.31
C LYS A 201 -4.58 9.01 -7.39
N CYS A 202 -5.17 7.84 -7.19
CA CYS A 202 -6.61 7.62 -7.33
C CYS A 202 -7.19 6.58 -6.36
N GLY A 203 -6.51 6.35 -5.23
CA GLY A 203 -6.91 5.31 -4.27
C GLY A 203 -7.60 5.84 -3.01
N PRO A 204 -8.06 4.93 -2.13
CA PRO A 204 -8.87 5.24 -0.95
C PRO A 204 -8.05 5.66 0.28
N ASN A 205 -6.85 6.22 0.08
CA ASN A 205 -6.01 6.79 1.14
C ASN A 205 -5.78 8.27 0.88
N ILE A 206 -5.61 9.05 1.94
CA ILE A 206 -5.45 10.51 1.84
C ILE A 206 -4.12 10.92 2.47
N LEU A 207 -3.38 11.78 1.78
CA LEU A 207 -2.27 12.54 2.36
C LEU A 207 -2.72 13.97 2.64
N VAL A 208 -2.51 14.44 3.87
CA VAL A 208 -2.87 15.77 4.34
C VAL A 208 -1.61 16.47 4.82
N ASN A 209 -1.44 17.74 4.48
CA ASN A 209 -0.39 18.56 5.05
C ASN A 209 -0.93 19.60 6.04
N ARG A 210 -0.40 19.57 7.26
CA ARG A 210 -0.69 20.54 8.32
C ARG A 210 0.49 21.45 8.64
N SER A 211 1.62 21.31 7.94
CA SER A 211 2.75 22.22 8.13
C SER A 211 2.37 23.65 7.74
N GLU A 212 2.85 24.61 8.53
CA GLU A 212 2.56 26.04 8.35
C GLU A 212 3.37 26.65 7.20
N ASP A 213 4.49 26.02 6.83
CA ASP A 213 5.50 26.59 5.93
C ASP A 213 5.14 26.51 4.44
N PHE A 214 4.30 25.55 4.03
CA PHE A 214 3.91 25.36 2.63
C PHE A 214 2.47 24.88 2.47
N GLN A 215 1.57 25.76 2.00
CA GLN A 215 0.17 25.43 1.73
C GLN A 215 -0.03 25.14 0.23
N SER A 216 0.17 23.88 -0.19
CA SER A 216 -0.34 23.38 -1.47
C SER A 216 -1.53 22.47 -1.23
N SER A 217 -2.48 22.43 -2.16
CA SER A 217 -3.63 21.52 -2.07
C SER A 217 -3.99 20.97 -3.43
N VAL A 218 -4.52 19.75 -3.48
CA VAL A 218 -5.01 19.09 -4.71
C VAL A 218 -6.06 19.93 -5.42
N TRP A 219 -6.82 20.74 -4.67
CA TRP A 219 -7.92 21.55 -5.20
C TRP A 219 -7.49 22.86 -5.87
N THR A 220 -6.47 23.51 -5.32
CA THR A 220 -6.06 24.87 -5.72
C THR A 220 -4.75 24.87 -6.50
N GLY A 221 -4.11 23.71 -6.69
CA GLY A 221 -2.76 23.62 -7.21
C GLY A 221 -1.75 24.30 -6.26
N PRO A 222 -0.47 24.43 -6.66
CA PRO A 222 0.52 25.17 -5.88
C PRO A 222 0.18 26.68 -5.92
N ALA A 223 -0.56 27.17 -4.92
CA ALA A 223 -0.88 28.57 -4.78
C ALA A 223 0.11 29.26 -3.82
N GLY A 224 0.97 30.14 -4.36
CA GLY A 224 1.56 31.27 -3.64
C GLY A 224 2.93 31.07 -2.95
N LYS A 225 4.01 31.41 -3.67
CA LYS A 225 5.10 32.35 -3.31
C LYS A 225 6.10 32.38 -4.49
N ALA A 226 7.00 33.38 -4.54
CA ALA A 226 7.84 33.74 -5.69
C ALA A 226 8.43 32.56 -6.48
N ALA A 227 8.50 32.71 -7.81
CA ALA A 227 8.82 31.67 -8.81
C ALA A 227 10.13 30.88 -8.59
N GLY A 228 11.06 31.36 -7.74
CA GLY A 228 12.32 30.69 -7.43
C GLY A 228 12.27 29.74 -6.23
N GLU A 229 11.81 30.21 -5.06
CA GLU A 229 11.71 29.38 -3.85
C GLU A 229 10.58 28.34 -3.98
N ALA A 230 9.44 28.73 -4.56
CA ALA A 230 8.33 27.82 -4.78
C ALA A 230 8.64 26.66 -5.74
N SER A 231 9.69 26.77 -6.58
CA SER A 231 10.14 25.65 -7.43
C SER A 231 10.80 24.55 -6.57
N ARG A 232 11.71 24.92 -5.67
CA ARG A 232 12.41 23.95 -4.81
C ARG A 232 11.44 23.25 -3.85
N TYR A 233 10.53 24.00 -3.24
CA TYR A 233 9.47 23.44 -2.39
C TYR A 233 8.54 22.51 -3.17
N ARG A 234 8.27 22.79 -4.45
CA ARG A 234 7.46 21.92 -5.32
C ARG A 234 8.16 20.61 -5.66
N ASP A 235 9.46 20.64 -5.95
CA ASP A 235 10.24 19.44 -6.25
C ASP A 235 10.32 18.51 -5.03
N VAL A 236 10.48 19.12 -3.85
CA VAL A 236 10.45 18.41 -2.57
C VAL A 236 9.05 17.87 -2.26
N ALA A 237 7.98 18.64 -2.48
CA ALA A 237 6.61 18.17 -2.31
C ALA A 237 6.28 16.99 -3.24
N ASN A 238 6.72 17.03 -4.50
CA ASN A 238 6.58 15.91 -5.44
C ASN A 238 7.32 14.65 -4.96
N SER A 239 8.48 14.82 -4.33
CA SER A 239 9.24 13.73 -3.71
C SER A 239 8.48 13.11 -2.53
N ILE A 240 7.86 13.92 -1.67
CA ILE A 240 7.01 13.45 -0.56
C ILE A 240 5.78 12.69 -1.08
N VAL A 241 5.08 13.26 -2.07
CA VAL A 241 3.91 12.62 -2.70
C VAL A 241 4.29 11.28 -3.35
N SER A 242 5.47 11.20 -3.97
CA SER A 242 5.98 9.95 -4.56
C SER A 242 6.30 8.91 -3.49
N GLY A 243 6.95 9.31 -2.39
CA GLY A 243 7.19 8.43 -1.23
C GLY A 243 5.88 7.91 -0.61
N PHE A 244 4.87 8.77 -0.48
CA PHE A 244 3.54 8.39 -0.01
C PHE A 244 2.85 7.38 -0.94
N GLN A 245 2.94 7.56 -2.27
CA GLN A 245 2.38 6.60 -3.22
C GLN A 245 3.04 5.22 -3.13
N LEU A 246 4.36 5.17 -2.92
CA LEU A 246 5.08 3.90 -2.73
C LEU A 246 4.71 3.25 -1.39
N ALA A 247 4.54 4.03 -0.32
CA ALA A 247 4.11 3.51 0.98
C ALA A 247 2.69 2.93 0.96
N THR A 248 1.77 3.59 0.27
CA THR A 248 0.37 3.14 0.15
C THR A 248 0.21 1.95 -0.80
N LEU A 249 1.16 1.74 -1.71
CA LEU A 249 1.17 0.58 -2.60
C LEU A 249 1.69 -0.68 -1.88
N SER A 250 2.68 -0.53 -1.00
CA SER A 250 3.33 -1.62 -0.27
C SER A 250 3.11 -1.47 1.23
N GLY A 251 2.06 -2.11 1.75
CA GLY A 251 1.74 -2.12 3.18
C GLY A 251 2.78 -2.85 4.06
N PRO A 252 2.81 -2.55 5.36
CA PRO A 252 3.81 -3.07 6.30
C PRO A 252 3.67 -4.57 6.60
N MET A 253 2.50 -5.19 6.40
CA MET A 253 2.28 -6.59 6.77
C MET A 253 2.67 -7.54 5.64
N CYS A 254 2.06 -7.39 4.47
CA CYS A 254 2.13 -8.34 3.38
C CYS A 254 2.55 -7.69 2.05
N GLU A 255 3.03 -6.45 2.09
CA GLU A 255 3.24 -5.63 0.89
C GLU A 255 1.98 -5.53 0.02
N GLU A 256 0.81 -5.53 0.65
CA GLU A 256 -0.46 -5.31 -0.04
C GLU A 256 -0.85 -3.82 0.03
N PRO A 257 -1.62 -3.31 -0.95
CA PRO A 257 -2.03 -1.92 -0.92
C PRO A 257 -2.88 -1.57 0.30
N LEU A 258 -2.61 -0.39 0.86
CA LEU A 258 -3.34 0.14 2.00
C LEU A 258 -4.75 0.58 1.59
N MET A 259 -5.69 0.51 2.53
CA MET A 259 -7.06 0.98 2.34
C MET A 259 -7.56 1.70 3.61
N GLY A 260 -8.22 2.85 3.41
CA GLY A 260 -8.87 3.57 4.49
C GLY A 260 -7.91 4.21 5.48
N VAL A 261 -6.74 4.67 5.02
CA VAL A 261 -5.74 5.35 5.88
C VAL A 261 -5.52 6.80 5.45
N CYS A 262 -5.54 7.70 6.42
CA CYS A 262 -5.12 9.09 6.25
C CYS A 262 -3.75 9.31 6.86
N PHE A 263 -2.80 9.80 6.08
CA PHE A 263 -1.50 10.24 6.56
C PHE A 263 -1.51 11.76 6.71
N ILE A 264 -1.05 12.24 7.86
CA ILE A 264 -0.92 13.64 8.19
C ILE A 264 0.56 13.94 8.33
N LEU A 265 1.05 14.85 7.48
CA LEU A 265 2.35 15.46 7.61
C LEU A 265 2.20 16.66 8.56
N GLU A 266 2.69 16.51 9.80
CA GLU A 266 2.57 17.55 10.83
C GLU A 266 3.69 18.59 10.68
N LYS A 267 4.92 18.13 10.46
CA LYS A 267 6.11 18.98 10.32
C LYS A 267 7.05 18.40 9.27
N TRP A 268 7.66 19.27 8.49
CA TRP A 268 8.81 18.88 7.69
C TRP A 268 9.77 20.06 7.60
N ASP A 269 11.01 19.83 8.00
CA ASP A 269 12.06 20.83 8.06
C ASP A 269 13.14 20.45 7.07
N LEU A 270 13.54 21.40 6.22
CA LEU A 270 14.73 21.27 5.39
C LEU A 270 15.86 22.02 6.10
N SER A 271 16.74 21.30 6.80
CA SER A 271 17.89 21.87 7.49
C SER A 271 18.86 22.48 6.46
N LYS A 272 18.70 23.78 6.25
CA LYS A 272 19.65 24.77 5.70
C LYS A 272 20.82 24.22 4.87
N LEU A 273 20.66 24.31 3.54
CA LEU A 273 21.72 24.70 2.59
C LEU A 273 22.23 26.15 2.82
N GLU A 274 21.93 26.78 3.95
CA GLU A 274 22.31 28.17 4.23
C GLU A 274 23.81 28.32 4.56
N GLU A 275 24.55 27.25 4.83
CA GLU A 275 26.00 27.35 5.12
C GLU A 275 26.89 27.33 3.86
N GLN A 276 26.37 26.95 2.68
CA GLN A 276 27.16 26.96 1.43
C GLN A 276 27.10 28.28 0.65
N GLY A 277 26.26 29.24 1.05
CA GLY A 277 26.22 30.59 0.46
C GLY A 277 27.23 31.58 1.05
N ALA A 278 27.87 31.25 2.17
CA ALA A 278 28.77 32.14 2.90
C ALA A 278 30.27 31.77 2.78
N SER A 279 30.60 30.59 2.24
CA SER A 279 31.98 30.12 2.11
C SER A 279 32.73 30.64 0.87
N ASP A 280 32.04 31.19 -0.13
CA ASP A 280 32.66 31.67 -1.38
C ASP A 280 33.01 33.18 -1.37
N LYS A 281 32.97 33.83 -0.21
CA LYS A 281 33.31 35.27 -0.07
C LYS A 281 34.32 35.61 1.03
N GLN A 282 35.14 34.66 1.46
CA GLN A 282 36.34 34.93 2.23
C GLN A 282 37.47 34.00 1.77
N GLY A 283 38.18 34.43 0.73
CA GLY A 283 39.30 33.66 0.17
C GLY A 283 39.99 34.36 -0.99
N GLN A 284 40.12 35.68 -0.95
CA GLN A 284 41.06 36.41 -1.81
C GLN A 284 41.83 37.39 -0.95
N GLY A 285 43.06 37.02 -0.62
CA GLY A 285 43.95 37.85 0.19
C GLY A 285 45.27 37.13 0.45
N LEU A 286 46.16 37.25 -0.55
CA LEU A 286 47.63 37.26 -0.43
C LEU A 286 48.32 35.95 -0.02
N GLU A 287 49.18 35.44 -0.90
CA GLU A 287 50.52 34.97 -0.56
C GLU A 287 51.37 34.85 -1.86
N GLU A 288 52.31 35.80 -2.00
CA GLU A 288 53.46 35.73 -2.90
C GLU A 288 54.66 35.10 -2.17
N GLU A 289 55.38 34.25 -2.91
CA GLU A 289 56.80 33.88 -2.85
C GLU A 289 57.45 33.28 -1.58
N GLY A 290 58.15 32.16 -1.80
CA GLY A 290 59.19 31.62 -0.93
C GLY A 290 59.64 30.20 -1.30
N GLN A 291 60.87 30.07 -1.79
CA GLN A 291 61.55 28.85 -2.25
C GLN A 291 61.79 27.79 -1.15
N GLU A 292 61.91 26.51 -1.53
CA GLU A 292 63.17 25.72 -1.61
C GLU A 292 63.00 24.19 -1.33
N GLU A 293 63.46 23.41 -2.33
CA GLU A 293 64.09 22.07 -2.34
C GLU A 293 63.55 20.80 -1.63
N GLY A 294 63.54 19.68 -2.41
CA GLY A 294 63.61 18.31 -1.87
C GLY A 294 63.18 17.13 -2.78
N ALA A 295 64.02 16.74 -3.76
CA ALA A 295 64.28 15.39 -4.34
C ALA A 295 63.11 14.38 -4.62
N ALA A 296 62.81 14.04 -5.89
CA ALA A 296 63.31 12.89 -6.70
C ALA A 296 62.88 11.49 -6.18
N ARG A 297 62.45 10.46 -6.95
CA ARG A 297 62.39 10.12 -8.39
C ARG A 297 61.66 8.76 -8.55
N SER A 298 60.90 8.56 -9.64
CA SER A 298 60.90 7.39 -10.56
C SER A 298 59.66 7.50 -11.48
N GLY A 299 59.69 7.53 -12.81
CA GLY A 299 60.69 7.14 -13.80
C GLY A 299 60.05 6.12 -14.76
N GLY A 300 59.79 6.51 -16.02
CA GLY A 300 59.41 5.58 -17.09
C GLY A 300 58.45 6.16 -18.15
N GLU A 301 59.00 6.91 -19.11
CA GLU A 301 58.35 7.21 -20.39
C GLU A 301 58.42 5.99 -21.33
N GLU A 302 57.40 5.81 -22.18
CA GLU A 302 57.62 5.54 -23.61
C GLU A 302 56.35 5.87 -24.40
N SER A 303 56.49 6.80 -25.34
CA SER A 303 55.49 7.25 -26.30
C SER A 303 55.89 6.84 -27.70
N LEU A 304 54.97 6.27 -28.49
CA LEU A 304 55.09 6.18 -29.95
C LEU A 304 53.71 6.35 -30.60
N ALA A 305 53.64 7.30 -31.53
CA ALA A 305 52.45 7.77 -32.25
C ALA A 305 52.64 7.64 -33.77
N LEU A 306 51.56 7.34 -34.52
CA LEU A 306 51.34 7.61 -35.97
C LEU A 306 49.79 7.70 -36.17
N ARG A 307 49.16 8.89 -36.40
CA ARG A 307 48.87 9.64 -37.66
C ARG A 307 48.00 8.86 -38.68
N ASP A 308 46.91 9.37 -39.31
CA ASP A 308 46.56 10.70 -39.88
C ASP A 308 45.02 10.97 -39.94
N GLY A 309 44.62 12.26 -40.13
CA GLY A 309 43.22 12.79 -40.22
C GLY A 309 42.50 12.61 -41.59
N PRO A 310 41.37 13.31 -41.93
CA PRO A 310 41.24 14.77 -41.84
C PRO A 310 39.84 15.34 -41.45
N SER A 311 39.82 16.66 -41.18
CA SER A 311 38.67 17.53 -40.86
C SER A 311 38.01 18.18 -42.09
N GLY A 312 36.71 18.50 -41.99
CA GLY A 312 35.93 19.41 -42.87
C GLY A 312 35.05 20.38 -42.06
N PRO A 313 34.56 21.50 -42.64
CA PRO A 313 34.64 22.84 -42.03
C PRO A 313 33.38 23.28 -41.28
N GLY A 314 33.55 23.95 -40.13
CA GLY A 314 32.50 24.66 -39.39
C GLY A 314 32.93 26.09 -39.10
N GLU A 315 32.15 27.05 -39.59
CA GLU A 315 32.36 28.49 -39.50
C GLU A 315 32.32 29.03 -38.04
N LYS A 316 33.14 30.05 -37.78
CA LYS A 316 33.08 30.88 -36.56
C LYS A 316 31.90 31.85 -36.62
N ARG A 317 31.02 31.83 -35.61
CA ARG A 317 30.28 33.02 -35.13
C ARG A 317 30.26 33.08 -33.59
N THR A 318 30.35 34.31 -33.10
CA THR A 318 30.62 34.86 -31.76
C THR A 318 29.66 34.44 -30.62
N PRO A 319 30.08 34.56 -29.33
CA PRO A 319 29.22 34.29 -28.19
C PRO A 319 28.27 35.47 -27.93
N GLN A 320 26.97 35.21 -27.96
CA GLN A 320 25.95 36.08 -27.36
C GLN A 320 25.32 35.38 -26.16
N LYS A 321 24.96 36.20 -25.19
CA LYS A 321 24.74 35.92 -23.77
C LYS A 321 23.36 35.29 -23.50
N ALA A 322 23.33 34.47 -22.44
CA ALA A 322 22.18 34.05 -21.62
C ALA A 322 21.23 32.97 -22.18
N GLU A 323 21.36 31.75 -21.64
CA GLU A 323 20.23 30.85 -21.37
C GLU A 323 20.54 30.07 -20.08
N SER A 324 19.60 30.14 -19.13
CA SER A 324 19.67 29.58 -17.78
C SER A 324 19.69 28.05 -17.80
N SER A 325 20.70 27.45 -17.17
CA SER A 325 20.75 26.02 -16.87
C SER A 325 19.56 25.63 -15.97
N LEU A 326 18.67 24.77 -16.49
CA LEU A 326 17.64 24.07 -15.72
C LEU A 326 18.30 23.37 -14.53
N PRO A 327 17.84 23.58 -13.27
CA PRO A 327 18.36 22.81 -12.14
C PRO A 327 17.86 21.37 -12.29
N ASP A 328 18.75 20.39 -12.25
CA ASP A 328 18.40 18.98 -12.35
C ASP A 328 17.35 18.61 -11.27
N CYS A 329 16.14 18.29 -11.73
CA CYS A 329 14.95 18.07 -10.90
C CYS A 329 14.98 16.76 -10.08
N TYR A 330 16.08 16.01 -10.13
CA TYR A 330 16.27 14.72 -9.47
C TYR A 330 17.69 14.62 -8.90
N GLY A 331 17.92 15.28 -7.76
CA GLY A 331 19.16 15.12 -6.99
C GLY A 331 19.12 13.92 -6.04
N PRO A 332 20.27 13.52 -5.45
CA PRO A 332 20.35 12.49 -4.41
C PRO A 332 19.42 12.75 -3.21
N LEU A 333 19.13 14.02 -2.92
CA LEU A 333 18.19 14.43 -1.88
C LEU A 333 16.76 14.00 -2.16
N SER A 334 16.29 14.07 -3.41
CA SER A 334 14.91 13.69 -3.79
C SER A 334 14.70 12.18 -3.57
N GLY A 335 15.64 11.35 -4.01
CA GLY A 335 15.59 9.90 -3.80
C GLY A 335 15.62 9.52 -2.32
N GLN A 336 16.48 10.16 -1.52
CA GLN A 336 16.53 9.94 -0.08
C GLN A 336 15.22 10.36 0.61
N LEU A 337 14.63 11.49 0.22
CA LEU A 337 13.36 11.93 0.78
C LEU A 337 12.20 11.00 0.45
N ILE A 338 12.15 10.46 -0.78
CA ILE A 338 11.17 9.45 -1.19
C ILE A 338 11.29 8.21 -0.29
N ALA A 339 12.51 7.73 -0.07
CA ALA A 339 12.78 6.57 0.79
C ALA A 339 12.40 6.84 2.25
N THR A 340 12.82 7.99 2.81
CA THR A 340 12.50 8.35 4.20
C THR A 340 11.00 8.55 4.40
N MET A 341 10.29 9.16 3.46
CA MET A 341 8.83 9.28 3.52
C MET A 341 8.15 7.92 3.46
N LYS A 342 8.64 7.01 2.59
CA LYS A 342 8.12 5.65 2.49
C LYS A 342 8.27 4.90 3.82
N GLU A 343 9.46 4.97 4.41
CA GLU A 343 9.76 4.34 5.68
C GLU A 343 8.98 4.95 6.84
N ALA A 344 8.89 6.29 6.92
CA ALA A 344 8.13 6.97 7.96
C ALA A 344 6.65 6.56 7.95
N CYS A 345 6.05 6.46 6.75
CA CYS A 345 4.68 5.95 6.61
C CYS A 345 4.57 4.50 7.07
N ARG A 346 5.53 3.63 6.71
CA ARG A 346 5.55 2.22 7.12
C ARG A 346 5.63 2.07 8.63
N TYR A 347 6.53 2.80 9.29
CA TYR A 347 6.62 2.79 10.76
C TYR A 347 5.37 3.39 11.41
N ALA A 348 4.75 4.42 10.81
CA ALA A 348 3.57 5.07 11.36
C ALA A 348 2.36 4.13 11.42
N LEU A 349 2.34 3.14 10.54
CA LEU A 349 1.37 2.05 10.55
C LEU A 349 1.76 0.97 11.55
N GLN A 350 3.04 0.57 11.62
CA GLN A 350 3.51 -0.51 12.51
C GLN A 350 3.32 -0.18 14.00
N VAL A 351 3.41 1.09 14.39
CA VAL A 351 3.13 1.54 15.76
C VAL A 351 1.63 1.43 16.12
N LYS A 352 0.76 1.28 15.12
CA LYS A 352 -0.70 1.21 15.30
C LYS A 352 -1.20 -0.22 15.09
N PRO A 353 -2.35 -0.57 15.69
CA PRO A 353 -2.93 -1.89 15.48
C PRO A 353 -3.42 -2.03 14.04
N GLN A 354 -2.67 -2.81 13.28
CA GLN A 354 -2.90 -3.12 11.88
C GLN A 354 -3.90 -4.27 11.72
N ARG A 355 -4.72 -4.21 10.68
CA ARG A 355 -5.72 -5.23 10.35
C ARG A 355 -5.71 -5.52 8.86
N LEU A 356 -5.97 -6.78 8.53
CA LEU A 356 -6.22 -7.18 7.16
C LEU A 356 -7.67 -6.86 6.80
N VAL A 357 -7.86 -6.38 5.58
CA VAL A 357 -9.17 -6.15 4.99
C VAL A 357 -9.38 -7.22 3.93
N ALA A 358 -10.42 -8.02 4.12
CA ALA A 358 -10.81 -9.07 3.19
C ALA A 358 -11.82 -8.53 2.18
N ALA A 359 -11.75 -9.01 0.95
CA ALA A 359 -12.84 -8.86 0.01
C ALA A 359 -14.01 -9.74 0.46
N MET A 360 -15.23 -9.20 0.41
CA MET A 360 -16.46 -9.90 0.72
C MET A 360 -17.33 -10.04 -0.54
N TYR A 361 -17.83 -11.26 -0.77
CA TYR A 361 -18.94 -11.49 -1.68
C TYR A 361 -20.26 -11.35 -0.95
N THR A 362 -21.21 -10.66 -1.56
CA THR A 362 -22.62 -10.90 -1.26
C THR A 362 -23.02 -12.17 -2.01
N CYS A 363 -23.55 -13.13 -1.27
CA CYS A 363 -24.10 -14.36 -1.79
C CYS A 363 -25.61 -14.32 -1.73
N ASP A 364 -26.23 -14.32 -2.91
CA ASP A 364 -27.67 -14.48 -3.08
C ASP A 364 -27.94 -15.97 -3.33
N ILE A 365 -28.48 -16.66 -2.32
CA ILE A 365 -28.75 -18.09 -2.38
C ILE A 365 -30.24 -18.30 -2.54
N MET A 366 -30.63 -18.91 -3.66
CA MET A 366 -31.99 -19.40 -3.85
C MET A 366 -32.06 -20.84 -3.37
N ALA A 367 -32.93 -21.12 -2.41
CA ALA A 367 -33.09 -22.43 -1.80
C ALA A 367 -34.56 -22.72 -1.43
N THR A 368 -34.92 -23.99 -1.40
CA THR A 368 -36.20 -24.46 -0.86
C THR A 368 -36.15 -24.57 0.67
N SER A 369 -37.32 -24.56 1.32
CA SER A 369 -37.45 -24.55 2.79
C SER A 369 -36.83 -25.77 3.50
N ASP A 370 -36.79 -26.92 2.82
CA ASP A 370 -36.28 -28.19 3.35
C ASP A 370 -34.74 -28.23 3.47
N VAL A 371 -34.03 -27.43 2.66
CA VAL A 371 -32.55 -27.44 2.64
C VAL A 371 -31.91 -26.22 3.33
N LEU A 372 -32.69 -25.29 3.86
CA LEU A 372 -32.19 -24.07 4.53
C LEU A 372 -31.16 -24.37 5.62
N GLY A 373 -31.45 -25.34 6.50
CA GLY A 373 -30.52 -25.72 7.57
C GLY A 373 -29.16 -26.19 7.07
N ARG A 374 -29.12 -26.87 5.91
CA ARG A 374 -27.86 -27.32 5.29
C ARG A 374 -27.08 -26.15 4.68
N VAL A 375 -27.78 -25.17 4.11
CA VAL A 375 -27.17 -23.95 3.58
C VAL A 375 -26.52 -23.15 4.70
N TYR A 376 -27.23 -22.94 5.81
CA TYR A 376 -26.68 -22.25 6.98
C TYR A 376 -25.46 -22.96 7.56
N ALA A 377 -25.47 -24.29 7.62
CA ALA A 377 -24.30 -25.05 8.08
C ALA A 377 -23.05 -24.85 7.19
N VAL A 378 -23.22 -24.73 5.87
CA VAL A 378 -22.09 -24.45 4.96
C VAL A 378 -21.62 -23.00 5.10
N LEU A 379 -22.55 -22.05 5.19
CA LEU A 379 -22.21 -20.64 5.41
C LEU A 379 -21.42 -20.46 6.72
N SER A 380 -21.91 -20.98 7.84
CA SER A 380 -21.25 -20.84 9.14
C SER A 380 -19.87 -21.50 9.18
N LYS A 381 -19.69 -22.65 8.51
CA LYS A 381 -18.37 -23.30 8.39
C LYS A 381 -17.35 -22.41 7.66
N ARG A 382 -17.81 -21.54 6.76
CA ARG A 382 -16.98 -20.66 5.93
C ARG A 382 -17.04 -19.20 6.38
N GLU A 383 -17.41 -18.97 7.64
CA GLU A 383 -17.51 -17.63 8.25
C GLU A 383 -18.49 -16.67 7.53
N GLY A 384 -19.47 -17.23 6.82
CA GLY A 384 -20.53 -16.46 6.19
C GLY A 384 -21.51 -15.91 7.21
N ARG A 385 -21.87 -14.63 7.10
CA ARG A 385 -22.89 -13.96 7.93
C ARG A 385 -24.13 -13.69 7.11
N VAL A 386 -25.27 -14.14 7.60
CA VAL A 386 -26.57 -13.91 6.97
C VAL A 386 -27.03 -12.49 7.30
N LEU A 387 -27.36 -11.70 6.28
CA LEU A 387 -27.88 -10.34 6.45
C LEU A 387 -29.41 -10.36 6.47
N GLN A 388 -30.00 -11.07 5.53
CA GLN A 388 -31.44 -11.07 5.33
C GLN A 388 -31.91 -12.39 4.73
N GLU A 389 -33.11 -12.81 5.12
CA GLU A 389 -33.84 -13.93 4.55
C GLU A 389 -35.21 -13.43 4.07
N GLU A 390 -35.50 -13.61 2.78
CA GLU A 390 -36.75 -13.18 2.15
C GLU A 390 -37.40 -14.37 1.43
N MET A 391 -38.69 -14.61 1.66
CA MET A 391 -39.45 -15.57 0.87
C MET A 391 -39.96 -14.91 -0.42
N LYS A 392 -39.80 -15.56 -1.58
CA LYS A 392 -40.39 -15.06 -2.83
C LYS A 392 -41.88 -15.34 -2.85
N GLU A 393 -42.69 -14.29 -2.80
CA GLU A 393 -44.15 -14.40 -2.91
C GLU A 393 -44.56 -15.18 -4.17
N GLY A 394 -45.42 -16.18 -3.99
CA GLY A 394 -45.90 -17.04 -5.07
C GLY A 394 -45.02 -18.26 -5.39
N THR A 395 -43.91 -18.48 -4.68
CA THR A 395 -43.09 -19.69 -4.81
C THR A 395 -42.61 -20.21 -3.44
N ASP A 396 -42.32 -21.49 -3.31
CA ASP A 396 -41.74 -22.09 -2.09
C ASP A 396 -40.21 -21.84 -1.95
N MET A 397 -39.70 -20.82 -2.64
CA MET A 397 -38.29 -20.49 -2.71
C MET A 397 -37.97 -19.32 -1.78
N PHE A 398 -36.88 -19.49 -1.02
CA PHE A 398 -36.28 -18.47 -0.18
C PHE A 398 -35.07 -17.89 -0.88
N ILE A 399 -34.89 -16.58 -0.75
CA ILE A 399 -33.64 -15.88 -1.07
C ILE A 399 -32.96 -15.55 0.25
N ILE A 400 -31.78 -16.10 0.42
CA ILE A 400 -30.90 -15.76 1.55
C ILE A 400 -29.82 -14.83 1.00
N LYS A 401 -29.73 -13.63 1.57
CA LYS A 401 -28.63 -12.69 1.32
C LYS A 401 -27.62 -12.81 2.45
N ALA A 402 -26.43 -13.32 2.14
CA ALA A 402 -25.34 -13.48 3.10
C ALA A 402 -24.06 -12.80 2.59
N VAL A 403 -23.17 -12.42 3.49
CA VAL A 403 -21.79 -12.03 3.16
C VAL A 403 -20.85 -13.19 3.40
N LEU A 404 -19.90 -13.39 2.50
CA LEU A 404 -18.92 -14.48 2.55
C LEU A 404 -17.54 -13.95 2.14
N PRO A 405 -16.47 -14.23 2.91
CA PRO A 405 -15.11 -13.86 2.51
C PRO A 405 -14.72 -14.53 1.19
N VAL A 406 -14.10 -13.76 0.28
CA VAL A 406 -13.60 -14.29 -1.00
C VAL A 406 -12.59 -15.43 -0.76
N ALA A 407 -11.80 -15.34 0.31
CA ALA A 407 -10.88 -16.37 0.77
C ALA A 407 -11.52 -17.74 0.96
N GLU A 408 -12.67 -17.78 1.60
CA GLU A 408 -13.38 -19.02 1.88
C GLU A 408 -14.43 -19.35 0.80
N SER A 409 -14.55 -18.54 -0.26
CA SER A 409 -15.53 -18.78 -1.32
C SER A 409 -15.14 -19.89 -2.29
N PHE A 410 -13.85 -20.27 -2.36
CA PHE A 410 -13.36 -21.28 -3.30
C PHE A 410 -13.93 -22.68 -2.98
N GLY A 411 -14.69 -23.25 -3.91
CA GLY A 411 -15.40 -24.52 -3.79
C GLY A 411 -16.71 -24.42 -3.02
N PHE A 412 -17.16 -23.21 -2.68
CA PHE A 412 -18.41 -22.98 -1.94
C PHE A 412 -19.64 -23.38 -2.75
N ALA A 413 -19.69 -22.98 -4.03
CA ALA A 413 -20.82 -23.29 -4.90
C ALA A 413 -21.02 -24.80 -5.07
N ASP A 414 -19.92 -25.54 -5.22
CA ASP A 414 -19.94 -26.99 -5.36
C ASP A 414 -20.27 -27.69 -4.04
N GLU A 415 -19.76 -27.19 -2.90
CA GLU A 415 -20.09 -27.74 -1.58
C GLU A 415 -21.60 -27.58 -1.27
N ILE A 416 -22.19 -26.41 -1.55
CA ILE A 416 -23.62 -26.19 -1.38
C ILE A 416 -24.42 -27.12 -2.28
N ARG A 417 -24.13 -27.16 -3.58
CA ARG A 417 -24.85 -28.02 -4.53
C ARG A 417 -24.77 -29.50 -4.14
N LYS A 418 -23.62 -29.95 -3.64
CA LYS A 418 -23.43 -31.33 -3.20
C LYS A 418 -24.23 -31.66 -1.94
N ARG A 419 -24.29 -30.76 -0.94
CA ARG A 419 -25.07 -30.99 0.30
C ARG A 419 -26.59 -30.87 0.12
N THR A 420 -27.03 -30.05 -0.82
CA THR A 420 -28.46 -29.81 -1.10
C THR A 420 -28.96 -30.59 -2.32
N SER A 421 -28.12 -31.44 -2.92
CA SER A 421 -28.44 -32.17 -4.15
C SER A 421 -28.91 -31.24 -5.29
N GLY A 422 -28.40 -30.00 -5.32
CA GLY A 422 -28.74 -28.98 -6.31
C GLY A 422 -29.99 -28.15 -6.02
N LEU A 423 -30.68 -28.38 -4.89
CA LEU A 423 -31.86 -27.60 -4.49
C LEU A 423 -31.53 -26.19 -4.01
N ALA A 424 -30.26 -25.91 -3.71
CA ALA A 424 -29.76 -24.58 -3.44
C ALA A 424 -28.75 -24.15 -4.52
N SER A 425 -28.93 -22.95 -5.05
CA SER A 425 -28.05 -22.35 -6.05
C SER A 425 -27.53 -21.01 -5.54
N PRO A 426 -26.23 -20.90 -5.20
CA PRO A 426 -25.63 -19.64 -4.80
C PRO A 426 -25.20 -18.81 -6.02
N GLN A 427 -25.43 -17.50 -5.94
CA GLN A 427 -24.84 -16.50 -6.83
C GLN A 427 -23.89 -15.62 -6.01
N LEU A 428 -22.65 -15.49 -6.44
CA LEU A 428 -21.61 -14.71 -5.76
C LEU A 428 -21.38 -13.41 -6.53
N VAL A 429 -21.53 -12.28 -5.85
CA VAL A 429 -21.31 -10.93 -6.39
C VAL A 429 -20.38 -10.18 -5.46
N PHE A 430 -19.36 -9.50 -6.00
CA PHE A 430 -18.50 -8.63 -5.21
C PHE A 430 -19.32 -7.51 -4.56
N SER A 431 -19.15 -7.34 -3.25
CA SER A 431 -19.90 -6.36 -2.47
C SER A 431 -19.02 -5.20 -2.04
N HIS A 432 -18.06 -5.48 -1.15
CA HIS A 432 -17.20 -4.47 -0.54
C HIS A 432 -16.00 -5.14 0.14
N TRP A 433 -15.14 -4.31 0.71
CA TRP A 433 -14.00 -4.71 1.53
C TRP A 433 -14.37 -4.57 3.01
N GLU A 434 -14.21 -5.62 3.81
CA GLU A 434 -14.53 -5.63 5.24
C GLU A 434 -13.27 -5.93 6.05
N VAL A 435 -13.10 -5.21 7.17
CA VAL A 435 -11.96 -5.41 8.07
C VAL A 435 -12.16 -6.71 8.84
N ILE A 436 -11.17 -7.61 8.82
CA ILE A 436 -11.21 -8.82 9.62
C ILE A 436 -11.09 -8.40 11.10
N PRO A 437 -12.02 -8.83 11.98
CA PRO A 437 -12.03 -8.40 13.37
C PRO A 437 -10.83 -8.95 14.16
N SER A 438 -10.29 -10.10 13.75
CA SER A 438 -9.13 -10.74 14.39
C SER A 438 -7.82 -10.00 14.09
N ASP A 439 -6.99 -9.82 15.12
CA ASP A 439 -5.65 -9.25 14.99
C ASP A 439 -4.65 -10.31 14.52
N PRO A 440 -3.97 -10.16 13.37
CA PRO A 440 -3.01 -11.16 12.88
C PRO A 440 -1.81 -11.39 13.81
N PHE A 441 -1.50 -10.44 14.71
CA PHE A 441 -0.39 -10.53 15.67
C PHE A 441 -0.87 -10.78 17.11
N TRP A 442 -2.13 -11.16 17.32
CA TRP A 442 -2.63 -11.41 18.67
C TRP A 442 -1.83 -12.48 19.39
N VAL A 443 -1.43 -12.17 20.62
CA VAL A 443 -0.82 -13.09 21.58
C VAL A 443 -1.53 -12.85 22.91
N PRO A 444 -1.88 -13.90 23.67
CA PRO A 444 -2.41 -13.76 25.02
C PRO A 444 -1.49 -12.86 25.84
N THR A 445 -2.04 -11.85 26.51
CA THR A 445 -1.24 -10.88 27.28
C THR A 445 -1.63 -10.79 28.74
N THR A 446 -2.90 -11.05 29.04
CA THR A 446 -3.39 -11.04 30.41
C THR A 446 -3.25 -12.44 31.02
N GLU A 447 -3.02 -12.50 32.34
CA GLU A 447 -2.94 -13.79 33.06
C GLU A 447 -4.22 -14.63 32.87
N GLU A 448 -5.38 -13.98 32.73
CA GLU A 448 -6.67 -14.61 32.46
C GLU A 448 -6.74 -15.20 31.04
N GLU A 449 -6.24 -14.49 30.03
CA GLU A 449 -6.10 -15.01 28.66
C GLU A 449 -5.11 -16.17 28.61
N TYR A 450 -3.98 -16.08 29.32
CA TYR A 450 -3.02 -17.18 29.44
C TYR A 450 -3.64 -18.41 30.10
N LEU A 451 -4.54 -18.23 31.08
CA LEU A 451 -5.22 -19.35 31.73
C LEU A 451 -6.22 -20.04 30.80
N HIS A 452 -6.90 -19.27 29.95
CA HIS A 452 -7.92 -19.78 29.01
C HIS A 452 -7.32 -20.35 27.73
N PHE A 453 -6.31 -19.69 27.17
CA PHE A 453 -5.75 -19.98 25.85
C PHE A 453 -4.35 -20.59 25.91
N GLY A 454 -3.74 -20.72 27.08
CA GLY A 454 -2.37 -21.19 27.24
C GLY A 454 -1.32 -20.20 26.73
N GLU A 455 -0.05 -20.62 26.70
CA GLU A 455 1.05 -19.83 26.13
C GLU A 455 0.92 -19.64 24.60
N LYS A 456 0.15 -20.51 23.94
CA LYS A 456 -0.22 -20.40 22.53
C LYS A 456 -1.70 -20.70 22.46
N ALA A 457 -2.48 -19.77 21.92
CA ALA A 457 -3.87 -20.01 21.62
C ALA A 457 -4.02 -21.34 20.85
N ASP A 458 -4.78 -22.27 21.42
CA ASP A 458 -5.02 -23.59 20.82
C ASP A 458 -5.70 -23.51 19.43
N SER A 459 -6.30 -22.35 19.11
CA SER A 459 -6.90 -22.06 17.81
C SER A 459 -5.97 -21.19 16.96
N GLU A 460 -5.64 -21.66 15.75
CA GLU A 460 -4.91 -20.87 14.77
C GLU A 460 -5.70 -19.61 14.38
N ASN A 461 -5.06 -18.46 14.50
CA ASN A 461 -5.67 -17.20 14.12
C ASN A 461 -5.81 -17.11 12.59
N GLN A 462 -7.05 -17.03 12.10
CA GLN A 462 -7.36 -16.97 10.68
C GLN A 462 -6.71 -15.77 9.96
N ALA A 463 -6.65 -14.60 10.62
CA ALA A 463 -5.96 -13.43 10.05
C ALA A 463 -4.46 -13.69 9.86
N ARG A 464 -3.84 -14.43 10.80
CA ARG A 464 -2.43 -14.86 10.69
C ARG A 464 -2.24 -15.90 9.58
N LYS A 465 -3.20 -16.80 9.38
CA LYS A 465 -3.19 -17.77 8.27
C LYS A 465 -3.19 -17.06 6.91
N TYR A 466 -4.09 -16.09 6.72
CA TYR A 466 -4.13 -15.27 5.50
C TYR A 466 -2.85 -14.48 5.30
N MET A 467 -2.33 -13.83 6.36
CA MET A 467 -1.06 -13.12 6.31
C MET A 467 0.10 -14.02 5.86
N ASN A 468 0.24 -15.19 6.48
CA ASN A 468 1.30 -16.14 6.17
C ASN A 468 1.17 -16.70 4.75
N ALA A 469 -0.04 -16.98 4.27
CA ALA A 469 -0.27 -17.45 2.91
C ALA A 469 0.21 -16.43 1.86
N VAL A 470 -0.15 -15.15 2.05
CA VAL A 470 0.30 -14.06 1.16
C VAL A 470 1.81 -13.87 1.24
N ARG A 471 2.39 -13.86 2.45
CA ARG A 471 3.83 -13.70 2.65
C ARG A 471 4.64 -14.83 1.99
N LYS A 472 4.24 -16.09 2.19
CA LYS A 472 4.89 -17.25 1.55
C LYS A 472 4.88 -17.11 0.03
N ARG A 473 3.76 -16.65 -0.54
CA ARG A 473 3.61 -16.46 -1.99
C ARG A 473 4.53 -15.37 -2.54
N LYS A 474 4.68 -14.27 -1.81
CA LYS A 474 5.57 -13.17 -2.17
C LYS A 474 7.05 -13.43 -1.84
N GLY A 475 7.37 -14.57 -1.21
CA GLY A 475 8.73 -14.87 -0.76
C GLY A 475 9.18 -14.02 0.43
N LEU A 476 8.25 -13.42 1.17
CA LEU A 476 8.53 -12.64 2.37
C LEU A 476 8.80 -13.58 3.55
N CYS A 477 9.59 -13.10 4.52
CA CYS A 477 9.89 -13.88 5.73
C CYS A 477 8.61 -14.12 6.54
N VAL A 478 8.41 -15.39 6.93
CA VAL A 478 7.32 -15.80 7.82
C VAL A 478 7.91 -16.24 9.15
N GLU A 479 7.36 -15.71 10.24
CA GLU A 479 7.70 -16.08 11.62
C GLU A 479 7.02 -17.41 12.01
N GLU A 480 7.30 -18.46 11.24
CA GLU A 480 6.88 -19.82 11.57
C GLU A 480 8.03 -20.49 12.31
N LYS A 481 7.81 -20.86 13.58
CA LYS A 481 8.82 -21.57 14.37
C LYS A 481 8.94 -22.99 13.81
N ILE A 482 9.91 -23.22 12.92
CA ILE A 482 10.17 -24.52 12.29
C ILE A 482 10.54 -25.59 13.34
N VAL A 483 11.17 -25.18 14.46
CA VAL A 483 11.45 -26.06 15.61
C VAL A 483 11.31 -25.26 16.91
N GLU A 484 10.38 -25.67 17.78
CA GLU A 484 10.06 -24.94 19.02
C GLU A 484 11.00 -25.30 20.17
N HIS A 485 11.57 -26.51 20.16
CA HIS A 485 12.53 -26.99 21.15
C HIS A 485 13.59 -27.87 20.47
N ALA A 486 14.56 -27.23 19.81
CA ALA A 486 15.71 -27.95 19.24
C ALA A 486 16.49 -28.73 20.32
N GLU A 487 16.47 -28.25 21.58
CA GLU A 487 17.15 -28.88 22.71
C GLU A 487 16.52 -30.20 23.15
N LYS A 488 15.18 -30.32 23.10
CA LYS A 488 14.46 -31.55 23.47
C LYS A 488 14.64 -32.68 22.44
N GLN A 489 14.98 -32.35 21.20
CA GLN A 489 15.27 -33.38 20.18
C GLN A 489 16.58 -34.13 20.43
N ARG A 490 17.58 -33.50 21.05
CA ARG A 490 18.84 -34.17 21.44
C ARG A 490 18.68 -35.13 22.62
N THR A 491 17.68 -34.93 23.48
CA THR A 491 17.39 -35.83 24.61
C THR A 491 16.43 -36.96 24.23
N LEU A 492 15.51 -36.71 23.29
CA LEU A 492 14.61 -37.75 22.74
C LEU A 492 15.35 -38.80 21.91
N SER A 493 16.42 -38.43 21.19
CA SER A 493 17.24 -39.38 20.41
C SER A 493 18.28 -40.14 21.24
N LYS A 494 18.50 -39.78 22.51
CA LYS A 494 19.39 -40.51 23.42
C LYS A 494 18.69 -41.61 24.23
N ASN A 495 17.36 -41.65 24.23
CA ASN A 495 16.55 -42.64 24.94
C ASN A 495 15.65 -43.49 24.00
N LYS A 496 15.96 -43.52 22.71
CA LYS A 496 15.53 -44.57 21.76
C LYS A 496 16.78 -45.30 21.30
#